data_AF-A0A2R7YAD9-F1
#
_entry.id   AF-A0A2R7YAD9-F1
#
_cell.length_a   1.000
_cell.length_b   1.000
_cell.length_c   1.000
_cell.angle_alpha   90.00
_cell.angle_beta   90.00
_cell.angle_gamma   90.00
#
_symmetry.space_group_name_H-M   'P 1'
#
loop_
_entity.id
_entity.type
_entity.pdbx_description
1 polymer ?
#
loop_
_entity_poly.entity_id
_entity_poly.type
_entity_poly.pdbx_seq_one_letter_code
_entity_poly.pdbx_strand_id
1 'polypeptide(L)'
;MSCKDANGESVIVQYKRYTSQKVSSPEIQKFIGMMITEYKAKKGIYITTTDFTKPARELAIKHGIELWNGAKIAKLLIEQRKKMQREKSFKPSNLSS
;
A
#
# COMPACT_ATOMS: atom_id res chain seq x y z
N MET A 1 -3.24 12.38 -2.74
CA MET A 1 -2.80 12.86 -1.41
C MET A 1 -1.31 12.54 -1.31
N SER A 2 -0.45 13.54 -1.08
CA SER A 2 0.98 13.33 -0.88
C SER A 2 1.28 13.33 0.62
N CYS A 3 2.07 12.36 1.09
CA CYS A 3 2.62 12.34 2.45
C CYS A 3 4.15 12.21 2.35
N LYS A 4 4.88 12.45 3.44
CA LYS A 4 6.32 12.18 3.49
C LYS A 4 6.58 10.96 4.38
N ASP A 5 7.54 10.13 4.00
CA ASP A 5 7.97 9.01 4.83
C ASP A 5 8.90 9.46 5.99
N ALA A 6 9.35 8.52 6.81
CA ALA A 6 10.22 8.79 7.96
C ALA A 6 11.59 9.36 7.59
N ASN A 7 12.01 9.25 6.32
CA ASN A 7 13.26 9.78 5.80
C ASN A 7 13.05 11.12 5.06
N GLY A 8 11.82 11.63 4.99
CA GLY A 8 11.46 12.88 4.33
C GLY A 8 11.17 12.74 2.82
N GLU A 9 11.10 11.51 2.29
CA GLU A 9 10.81 11.26 0.89
C GLU A 9 9.31 11.40 0.60
N SER A 10 8.97 12.04 -0.53
CA SER A 10 7.58 12.24 -0.94
C SER A 10 6.94 10.92 -1.39
N VAL A 11 5.92 10.48 -0.65
CA VAL A 11 5.07 9.33 -0.95
C VAL A 11 3.73 9.79 -1.50
N ILE A 12 3.34 9.24 -2.65
CA ILE A 12 2.05 9.54 -3.28
C ILE A 12 1.06 8.41 -2.99
N VAL A 13 -0.08 8.79 -2.42
CA VAL A 13 -1.20 7.88 -2.18
C VAL A 13 -2.37 8.33 -3.04
N GLN A 14 -2.77 7.45 -3.96
CA GLN A 14 -3.99 7.60 -4.75
C GLN A 14 -4.96 6.46 -4.42
N TYR A 15 -6.23 6.84 -4.24
CA TYR A 15 -7.32 5.92 -3.97
C TYR A 15 -8.40 6.14 -5.04
N LYS A 16 -8.69 5.09 -5.82
CA LYS A 16 -9.87 5.07 -6.71
C LYS A 16 -10.82 3.98 -6.24
N ARG A 17 -12.03 4.40 -5.86
CA ARG A 17 -13.14 3.51 -5.51
C ARG A 17 -13.74 2.94 -6.80
N TYR A 18 -13.30 1.75 -7.20
CA TYR A 18 -13.93 0.98 -8.28
C TYR A 18 -15.07 0.14 -7.71
N THR A 19 -16.27 0.28 -8.26
CA THR A 19 -17.49 -0.27 -7.67
C THR A 19 -17.77 -1.73 -8.00
N SER A 20 -17.15 -2.34 -9.03
CA SER A 20 -17.27 -3.81 -9.26
C SER A 20 -16.17 -4.44 -10.10
N GLN A 21 -15.28 -3.66 -10.72
CA GLN A 21 -14.34 -4.15 -11.73
C GLN A 21 -12.90 -4.19 -11.22
N LYS A 22 -12.13 -5.17 -11.72
CA LYS A 22 -10.70 -5.27 -11.43
C LYS A 22 -9.93 -4.11 -12.07
N VAL A 23 -8.91 -3.60 -11.39
CA VAL A 23 -8.01 -2.57 -11.94
C VAL A 23 -7.22 -3.17 -13.09
N SER A 24 -7.32 -2.54 -14.26
CA SER A 24 -6.68 -2.95 -15.51
C SER A 24 -5.36 -2.21 -15.77
N SER A 25 -4.57 -2.67 -16.73
CA SER A 25 -3.27 -2.06 -17.05
C SER A 25 -3.34 -0.58 -17.46
N PRO A 26 -4.36 -0.07 -18.18
CA PRO A 26 -4.44 1.35 -18.51
C PRO A 26 -4.51 2.26 -17.28
N GLU A 27 -5.14 1.81 -16.20
CA GLU A 27 -5.19 2.56 -14.95
C GLU A 27 -3.82 2.62 -14.26
N ILE A 28 -3.06 1.52 -14.30
CA ILE A 28 -1.68 1.50 -13.81
C ILE A 28 -0.76 2.35 -14.70
N GLN A 29 -0.96 2.35 -16.03
CA GLN A 29 -0.21 3.23 -16.94
C GLN A 29 -0.42 4.72 -16.64
N LYS A 30 -1.68 5.13 -16.40
CA LYS A 30 -1.99 6.51 -15.98
C LYS A 30 -1.30 6.87 -14.68
N PHE A 31 -1.30 5.94 -13.71
CA PHE A 31 -0.60 6.15 -12.44
C PHE A 31 0.91 6.28 -12.61
N ILE A 32 1.53 5.46 -13.47
CA ILE A 32 2.96 5.57 -13.83
C ILE A 32 3.25 6.95 -14.43
N GLY A 33 2.42 7.39 -15.38
CA GLY A 33 2.56 8.72 -15.98
C GLY A 33 2.61 9.80 -14.90
N MET A 34 1.59 9.86 -14.05
CA MET A 34 1.52 10.82 -12.94
C MET A 34 2.72 10.71 -11.98
N MET A 35 3.14 9.49 -11.64
CA MET A 35 4.28 9.24 -10.73
C MET A 35 5.60 9.80 -11.30
N ILE A 36 5.82 9.65 -12.61
CA ILE A 36 7.05 10.10 -13.29
C ILE A 36 6.99 11.59 -13.58
N THR A 37 5.89 12.08 -14.16
CA THR A 37 5.80 13.45 -14.68
C THR A 37 5.57 14.47 -13.57
N GLU A 38 4.61 14.21 -12.68
CA GLU A 38 4.20 15.18 -11.66
C GLU A 38 5.05 15.08 -10.40
N TYR A 39 5.36 13.86 -9.99
CA TYR A 39 5.94 13.60 -8.67
C TYR A 39 7.42 13.18 -8.69
N LYS A 40 7.97 12.86 -9.88
CA LYS A 40 9.34 12.37 -10.05
C LYS A 40 9.71 11.24 -9.08
N ALA A 41 8.73 10.41 -8.72
CA ALA A 41 8.89 9.35 -7.74
C ALA A 41 9.34 8.04 -8.40
N LYS A 42 10.19 7.29 -7.70
CA LYS A 42 10.75 6.00 -8.17
C LYS A 42 9.93 4.78 -7.73
N LYS A 43 9.01 4.96 -6.78
CA LYS A 43 8.14 3.93 -6.21
C LYS A 43 6.77 4.54 -5.92
N GLY A 44 5.74 3.71 -5.95
CA GLY A 44 4.38 4.13 -5.63
C GLY A 44 3.57 3.01 -5.00
N ILE A 45 2.52 3.36 -4.28
CA ILE A 45 1.55 2.38 -3.76
C ILE A 45 0.20 2.66 -4.42
N TYR A 46 -0.35 1.66 -5.12
CA TYR A 46 -1.67 1.72 -5.71
C TYR A 46 -2.65 0.93 -4.85
N ILE A 47 -3.64 1.61 -4.28
CA ILE A 47 -4.62 1.04 -3.37
C ILE A 47 -5.99 0.92 -4.06
N THR A 48 -6.63 -0.24 -3.97
CA THR A 48 -8.02 -0.43 -4.41
C THR A 48 -8.79 -1.38 -3.50
N THR A 49 -10.11 -1.27 -3.49
CA THR A 49 -11.01 -2.18 -2.77
C THR A 49 -11.33 -3.44 -3.56
N THR A 50 -11.13 -3.42 -4.88
CA THR A 50 -11.28 -4.60 -5.77
C THR A 50 -9.92 -5.27 -5.98
N ASP A 51 -9.79 -6.16 -6.97
CA ASP A 51 -8.53 -6.84 -7.30
C ASP A 51 -7.91 -6.28 -8.59
N PHE A 52 -6.68 -6.71 -8.91
CA PHE A 52 -5.94 -6.30 -10.10
C PHE A 52 -5.97 -7.40 -11.17
N THR A 53 -5.98 -7.02 -12.45
CA THR A 53 -5.77 -7.97 -13.54
C THR A 53 -4.30 -8.40 -13.61
N LYS A 54 -4.02 -9.54 -14.27
CA LYS A 54 -2.64 -10.03 -14.47
C LYS A 54 -1.75 -8.98 -15.18
N PRO A 55 -2.19 -8.35 -16.29
CA PRO A 55 -1.40 -7.29 -16.93
C PRO A 55 -1.13 -6.08 -16.01
N ALA A 56 -2.08 -5.71 -15.15
CA ALA A 56 -1.89 -4.63 -14.19
C ALA A 56 -0.79 -4.96 -13.16
N ARG A 57 -0.76 -6.22 -12.67
CA ARG A 57 0.27 -6.70 -11.74
C ARG A 57 1.66 -6.72 -12.37
N GLU A 58 1.78 -7.23 -13.58
CA GLU A 58 3.04 -7.27 -14.33
C GLU A 58 3.60 -5.86 -14.55
N LEU A 59 2.74 -4.93 -14.94
CA LEU A 59 3.14 -3.54 -15.17
C LEU A 59 3.59 -2.85 -13.88
N ALA A 60 2.90 -3.10 -12.77
CA ALA A 60 3.25 -2.55 -11.47
C ALA A 60 4.64 -3.03 -10.99
N ILE A 61 4.93 -4.33 -11.13
CA ILE A 61 6.24 -4.91 -10.78
C ILE A 61 7.36 -4.22 -11.56
N LYS A 62 7.17 -4.01 -12.87
CA LYS A 62 8.18 -3.38 -13.74
C LYS A 62 8.51 -1.94 -13.33
N HIS A 63 7.60 -1.24 -12.67
CA HIS A 63 7.73 0.18 -12.33
C HIS A 63 7.85 0.43 -10.81
N GLY A 64 8.14 -0.61 -10.01
CA GLY A 64 8.31 -0.46 -8.57
C GLY A 64 7.04 0.00 -7.84
N ILE A 65 5.86 -0.39 -8.36
CA ILE A 65 4.58 -0.05 -7.76
C ILE A 65 4.09 -1.20 -6.89
N GLU A 66 3.81 -0.90 -5.63
CA GLU A 66 3.20 -1.84 -4.71
C GLU A 66 1.67 -1.83 -4.85
N LEU A 67 1.07 -3.00 -5.00
CA LEU A 67 -0.37 -3.15 -5.18
C LEU A 67 -1.05 -3.61 -3.89
N TRP A 68 -2.05 -2.85 -3.44
CA TRP A 68 -2.78 -3.10 -2.20
C TRP A 68 -4.27 -3.23 -2.53
N ASN A 69 -4.76 -4.47 -2.51
CA ASN A 69 -6.19 -4.76 -2.60
C ASN A 69 -6.81 -4.93 -1.20
N GLY A 70 -8.14 -5.02 -1.12
CA GLY A 70 -8.85 -5.22 0.14
C GLY A 70 -8.35 -6.43 0.96
N ALA A 71 -8.01 -7.54 0.29
CA ALA A 71 -7.49 -8.73 0.95
C ALA A 71 -6.11 -8.50 1.58
N LYS A 72 -5.20 -7.82 0.88
CA LYS A 72 -3.88 -7.46 1.42
C LYS A 72 -4.01 -6.49 2.60
N ILE A 73 -4.88 -5.51 2.50
CA ILE A 73 -5.14 -4.56 3.59
C ILE A 73 -5.66 -5.30 4.82
N ALA A 74 -6.66 -6.18 4.66
CA ALA A 74 -7.19 -6.99 5.74
C ALA A 74 -6.10 -7.86 6.40
N LYS A 75 -5.25 -8.49 5.59
CA LYS A 75 -4.12 -9.28 6.09
C LYS A 75 -3.15 -8.43 6.92
N LEU A 76 -2.73 -7.27 6.41
CA LEU A 76 -1.83 -6.35 7.11
C LEU A 76 -2.43 -5.89 8.44
N LEU A 77 -3.73 -5.57 8.48
CA LEU A 77 -4.42 -5.19 9.72
C LEU A 77 -4.43 -6.32 10.76
N ILE A 78 -4.69 -7.56 10.33
CA ILE A 78 -4.67 -8.73 11.22
C ILE A 78 -3.25 -8.97 11.77
N GLU A 79 -2.22 -8.88 10.92
CA GLU A 79 -0.83 -9.06 11.34
C GLU A 79 -0.39 -7.98 12.34
N GLN A 80 -0.74 -6.72 12.11
CA GLN A 80 -0.45 -5.63 13.05
C GLN A 80 -1.18 -5.81 14.39
N ARG A 81 -2.45 -6.25 14.36
CA ARG A 81 -3.19 -6.57 15.59
C ARG A 81 -2.52 -7.68 16.39
N LYS A 82 -2.03 -8.74 15.74
CA LYS A 82 -1.30 -9.83 16.39
C LYS A 82 0.03 -9.36 17.01
N LYS A 83 0.77 -8.49 16.32
CA LYS A 83 2.01 -7.90 16.85
C LYS A 83 1.76 -7.11 18.13
N MET A 84 0.76 -6.23 18.12
CA MET A 84 0.37 -5.46 19.30
C MET A 84 -0.07 -6.35 20.49
N GLN A 85 -0.70 -7.50 20.23
CA GLN A 85 -1.07 -8.45 21.29
C GLN A 85 0.15 -9.18 21.86
N ARG A 86 1.12 -9.57 21.02
CA ARG A 86 2.38 -10.16 21.49
C ARG A 86 3.20 -9.20 22.35
N GLU A 87 3.31 -7.94 21.94
CA GLU A 87 4.02 -6.91 22.70
C GLU A 87 3.38 -6.63 24.06
N LYS A 88 2.04 -6.64 24.14
CA LYS A 88 1.32 -6.53 25.42
C LYS A 88 1.54 -7.74 26.32
N SER A 89 1.61 -8.94 25.75
CA SER A 89 1.87 -10.18 26.49
C SER A 89 3.31 -10.31 26.99
N PHE A 90 4.25 -9.53 26.45
CA PHE A 90 5.68 -9.60 26.81
C PHE A 90 6.09 -8.60 27.89
N LYS A 91 5.21 -7.75 28.42
CA LYS A 91 5.55 -6.95 29.63
C LYS A 91 5.61 -7.87 30.85
N PRO A 92 6.80 -8.18 31.42
CA PRO A 92 6.88 -8.90 32.67
C PRO A 92 6.43 -7.96 33.78
N SER A 93 5.55 -8.43 34.66
CA SER A 93 5.30 -7.79 35.94
C SER A 93 6.58 -7.86 36.77
N ASN A 94 7.36 -6.78 36.81
CA ASN A 94 8.33 -6.54 37.87
C ASN A 94 8.50 -5.02 38.03
N LEU A 95 7.73 -4.45 38.96
CA LEU A 95 8.21 -3.48 39.94
C LEU A 95 7.09 -3.24 40.97
N SER A 96 7.12 -3.98 42.09
CA SER A 96 6.78 -3.47 43.43
C SER A 96 6.98 -4.58 44.46
N SER A 97 8.14 -4.58 45.13
CA SER A 97 8.31 -4.59 46.59
C SER A 97 9.81 -4.47 46.87
#